data_AF-A0A3M6JW50-F1
#
_entry.id   AF-A0A3M6JW50-F1
#
_cell.length_a   1.000
_cell.length_b   1.000
_cell.length_c   1.000
_cell.angle_alpha   90.00
_cell.angle_beta   90.00
_cell.angle_gamma   90.00
#
_symmetry.space_group_name_H-M   'P 1'
#
loop_
_entity.id
_entity.type
_entity.pdbx_description
1 polymer ?
#
loop_
_entity_poly.entity_id
_entity_poly.type
_entity_poly.pdbx_seq_one_letter_code
_entity_poly.pdbx_strand_id
1 'polypeptide(L)'
;MDKWADYLISEVNYDSKHLISVAIRHQDTDKGITKGTPVDRLTISSDIKNGLSYITIYSGKNSWKKGHPIHTFSIKGEPFLRIDGNKVELDSLGDLPVVTSIDLDELDLAPEPVTEEPEPTPPSPRGSLPKES
;
A
#
# COMPACT_ATOMS: atom_id res chain seq x y z
N MET A 1 -3.31 -15.45 15.85
CA MET A 1 -1.90 -15.01 15.90
C MET A 1 -1.91 -13.79 16.79
N ASP A 2 -1.06 -13.73 17.82
CA ASP A 2 -1.04 -12.55 18.68
C ASP A 2 -0.57 -11.34 17.88
N LYS A 3 -1.30 -10.24 18.02
CA LYS A 3 -0.96 -8.95 17.40
C LYS A 3 0.45 -8.54 17.82
N TRP A 4 1.30 -8.22 16.84
CA TRP A 4 2.69 -7.83 17.08
C TRP A 4 2.86 -6.33 17.31
N ALA A 5 2.07 -5.52 16.62
CA ALA A 5 2.04 -4.05 16.70
C ALA A 5 0.75 -3.52 16.05
N ASP A 6 0.52 -2.21 16.04
CA ASP A 6 -0.60 -1.62 15.29
C ASP A 6 -0.33 -1.65 13.78
N TYR A 7 0.93 -1.38 13.41
CA TYR A 7 1.38 -1.36 12.02
C TYR A 7 2.71 -2.08 11.83
N LEU A 8 2.92 -2.60 10.62
CA LEU A 8 4.09 -3.39 10.24
C LEU A 8 4.72 -2.82 8.97
N ILE A 9 6.05 -2.78 8.88
CA ILE A 9 6.79 -2.33 7.69
C ILE A 9 7.54 -3.50 7.06
N SER A 10 7.26 -3.80 5.79
CA SER A 10 7.87 -4.91 5.04
C SER A 10 8.99 -4.48 4.08
N GLU A 11 8.89 -3.27 3.53
CA GLU A 11 9.79 -2.73 2.51
C GLU A 11 9.99 -1.24 2.75
N VAL A 12 11.15 -0.74 2.34
CA VAL A 12 11.52 0.67 2.53
C VAL A 12 12.42 1.17 1.42
N ASN A 13 12.21 2.39 0.98
CA ASN A 13 13.09 3.10 0.06
C ASN A 13 13.62 4.36 0.74
N TYR A 14 14.87 4.70 0.44
CA TYR A 14 15.54 5.86 1.00
C TYR A 14 15.91 6.84 -0.11
N ASP A 15 15.86 8.13 0.20
CA ASP A 15 16.31 9.20 -0.69
C ASP A 15 17.85 9.34 -0.68
N SER A 16 18.36 10.34 -1.41
CA SER A 16 19.79 10.64 -1.50
C SER A 16 20.43 11.08 -0.18
N LYS A 17 19.64 11.46 0.82
CA LYS A 17 20.08 11.81 2.17
C LYS A 17 19.93 10.64 3.15
N HIS A 18 19.58 9.45 2.65
CA HIS A 18 19.29 8.26 3.44
C HIS A 18 18.12 8.46 4.42
N LEU A 19 17.11 9.19 3.96
CA LEU A 19 15.85 9.37 4.67
C LEU A 19 14.77 8.56 3.97
N ILE A 20 13.84 8.00 4.74
CA ILE A 20 12.75 7.18 4.19
C ILE A 20 11.90 8.04 3.26
N SER A 21 11.89 7.68 1.98
CA SER A 21 11.03 8.30 0.98
C SER A 21 9.67 7.61 0.93
N VAL A 22 9.66 6.28 0.93
CA VAL A 22 8.47 5.43 0.91
C VAL A 22 8.72 4.18 1.75
N ALA A 23 7.74 3.77 2.53
CA ALA A 23 7.72 2.48 3.22
C ALA A 23 6.40 1.76 2.95
N ILE A 24 6.43 0.44 2.83
CA ILE A 24 5.21 -0.37 2.67
C ILE A 24 4.68 -0.76 4.04
N ARG A 25 3.55 -0.17 4.42
CA ARG A 25 2.87 -0.37 5.70
C ARG A 25 1.70 -1.34 5.57
N HIS A 26 1.64 -2.27 6.50
CA HIS A 26 0.51 -3.17 6.72
C HIS A 26 -0.11 -2.89 8.09
N GLN A 27 -1.39 -3.19 8.24
CA GLN A 27 -2.06 -3.21 9.54
C GLN A 27 -2.11 -4.63 10.07
N ASP A 28 -1.81 -4.81 11.36
CA ASP A 28 -1.95 -6.10 12.05
C ASP A 28 -3.32 -6.16 12.72
N THR A 29 -4.15 -7.09 12.28
CA THR A 29 -5.53 -7.26 12.75
C THR A 29 -5.73 -8.66 13.30
N ASP A 30 -6.82 -8.88 14.03
CA ASP A 30 -7.16 -10.23 14.54
C ASP A 30 -7.36 -11.26 13.41
N LYS A 31 -7.64 -10.79 12.19
CA LYS A 31 -7.81 -11.61 10.98
C LYS A 31 -6.49 -11.84 10.22
N GLY A 32 -5.40 -11.20 10.64
CA GLY A 32 -4.09 -11.26 10.02
C GLY A 32 -3.60 -9.90 9.49
N ILE A 33 -2.56 -9.96 8.68
CA ILE A 33 -1.84 -8.79 8.15
C ILE A 33 -2.50 -8.35 6.84
N THR A 34 -2.86 -7.07 6.74
CA THR A 34 -3.51 -6.51 5.55
C THR A 34 -2.55 -6.39 4.36
N LYS A 35 -3.08 -6.05 3.17
CA LYS A 35 -2.26 -5.63 2.02
C LYS A 35 -1.40 -4.42 2.40
N GLY A 36 -0.22 -4.36 1.82
CA GLY A 36 0.74 -3.27 2.02
C GLY A 36 0.30 -1.99 1.31
N THR A 37 0.50 -0.86 1.97
CA THR A 37 0.18 0.48 1.45
C THR A 37 1.41 1.37 1.58
N PRO A 38 1.76 2.15 0.54
CA PRO A 38 2.88 3.06 0.62
C PRO A 38 2.56 4.22 1.56
N VAL A 39 3.48 4.52 2.48
CA VAL A 39 3.41 5.65 3.40
C VAL A 39 4.77 6.35 3.49
N ASP A 40 4.73 7.63 3.83
CA ASP A 40 5.93 8.44 4.03
C ASP A 40 6.42 8.41 5.48
N ARG A 41 7.64 8.93 5.68
CA ARG A 41 8.31 9.03 6.99
C ARG A 41 7.53 9.85 8.01
N LEU A 42 6.92 10.97 7.61
CA LEU A 42 6.23 11.88 8.52
C LEU A 42 4.96 11.23 9.06
N THR A 43 4.24 10.49 8.21
CA THR A 43 3.09 9.69 8.62
C THR A 43 3.47 8.69 9.72
N ILE A 44 4.49 7.85 9.47
CA ILE A 44 4.95 6.86 10.46
C ILE A 44 5.41 7.53 11.75
N SER A 45 6.18 8.63 11.64
CA SER A 45 6.68 9.37 12.81
C SER A 45 5.54 9.98 13.64
N SER A 46 4.50 10.50 12.98
CA SER A 46 3.34 11.09 13.65
C SER A 46 2.52 10.02 14.37
N ASP A 47 2.32 8.87 13.72
CA ASP A 47 1.61 7.74 14.32
C ASP A 47 2.32 7.24 15.60
N ILE A 48 3.64 7.07 15.55
CA ILE A 48 4.42 6.65 16.72
C ILE A 48 4.33 7.69 17.84
N LYS A 49 4.38 8.99 17.51
CA LYS A 49 4.19 10.08 18.49
C LYS A 49 2.79 10.07 19.11
N ASN A 50 1.78 9.61 18.38
CA ASN A 50 0.41 9.43 18.86
C ASN A 50 0.19 8.11 19.63
N GLY A 51 1.26 7.32 19.84
CA GLY A 51 1.22 6.09 20.62
C GLY A 51 0.94 4.81 19.83
N LEU A 52 0.91 4.89 18.50
CA LEU A 52 0.75 3.70 17.64
C LEU A 52 2.09 2.95 17.54
N SER A 53 2.02 1.63 17.69
CA SER A 53 3.19 0.77 17.65
C SER A 53 3.52 0.32 16.22
N TYR A 54 4.80 0.37 15.88
CA TYR A 54 5.33 -0.06 14.59
C TYR A 54 6.45 -1.09 14.78
N ILE A 55 6.46 -2.14 13.96
CA ILE A 55 7.59 -3.08 13.87
C ILE A 55 7.95 -3.35 12.41
N THR A 56 9.18 -3.78 12.15
CA THR A 56 9.54 -4.34 10.85
C THR A 56 9.09 -5.80 10.74
N ILE A 57 8.83 -6.26 9.52
CA ILE A 57 8.52 -7.66 9.21
C ILE A 57 9.28 -8.10 7.95
N TYR A 58 9.58 -9.39 7.87
CA TYR A 58 10.29 -9.97 6.73
C TYR A 58 9.43 -11.04 6.06
N SER A 59 9.33 -10.98 4.74
CA SER A 59 8.65 -12.01 3.95
C SER A 59 9.50 -13.29 3.92
N GLY A 60 8.89 -14.40 4.32
CA GLY A 60 9.41 -15.75 4.11
C GLY A 60 8.69 -16.44 2.95
N LYS A 61 9.01 -17.72 2.70
CA LYS A 61 8.40 -18.50 1.59
C LYS A 61 6.87 -18.49 1.59
N ASN A 62 6.23 -18.49 2.76
CA ASN A 62 4.76 -18.48 2.91
C ASN A 62 4.30 -17.82 4.22
N SER A 63 5.16 -17.03 4.88
CA SER A 63 4.89 -16.54 6.22
C SER A 63 5.66 -15.25 6.50
N TRP A 64 5.09 -14.41 7.36
CA TRP A 64 5.79 -13.25 7.91
C TRP A 64 6.66 -13.64 9.10
N LYS A 65 7.83 -13.01 9.21
CA LYS A 65 8.68 -13.08 10.40
C LYS A 65 8.69 -11.73 11.10
N LYS A 66 8.49 -11.75 12.42
CA LYS A 66 8.58 -10.57 13.27
C LYS A 66 10.00 -10.01 13.23
N GLY A 67 10.12 -8.71 12.99
CA GLY A 67 11.37 -7.97 13.05
C GLY A 67 11.49 -7.14 14.33
N HIS A 68 11.97 -5.92 14.18
CA HIS A 68 12.36 -5.03 15.28
C HIS A 68 11.37 -3.88 15.46
N PRO A 69 11.18 -3.37 16.69
CA PRO A 69 10.38 -2.19 16.94
C PRO A 69 11.00 -0.96 16.28
N ILE A 70 10.16 -0.13 15.68
CA ILE A 70 10.56 1.13 15.06
C ILE A 70 10.34 2.24 16.07
N HIS A 71 11.38 3.04 16.27
CA HIS A 71 11.35 4.19 17.16
C HIS A 71 11.54 5.48 16.38
N THR A 72 10.88 6.54 16.85
CA THR A 72 11.08 7.89 16.33
C THR A 72 11.81 8.76 17.35
N PHE A 73 12.67 9.66 16.87
CA PHE A 73 13.25 10.74 17.65
C PHE A 73 13.34 11.98 16.77
N SER A 74 13.61 13.14 17.38
CA SER A 74 13.72 14.40 16.64
C SER A 74 15.05 15.09 16.91
N ILE A 75 15.72 15.55 15.86
CA ILE A 75 16.94 16.37 15.93
C ILE A 75 16.62 17.68 15.20
N LYS A 76 16.77 18.81 15.91
CA LYS A 76 16.46 20.16 15.38
C LYS A 76 15.05 20.30 14.78
N GLY A 77 14.07 19.55 15.30
CA GLY A 77 12.68 19.57 14.84
C GLY A 77 12.35 18.55 13.75
N GLU A 78 13.34 17.96 13.10
CA GLU A 78 13.14 16.94 12.07
C GLU A 78 13.01 15.54 12.70
N PRO A 79 12.01 14.73 12.31
CA PRO A 79 11.84 13.36 12.81
C PRO A 79 12.68 12.35 12.01
N PHE A 80 13.24 11.38 12.74
CA PHE A 80 13.99 10.25 12.19
C PHE A 80 13.44 8.94 12.75
N LEU A 81 13.52 7.86 11.96
CA LEU A 81 12.99 6.53 12.24
C LEU A 81 14.09 5.49 12.22
N ARG A 82 14.26 4.78 13.35
CA ARG A 82 15.32 3.76 13.49
C ARG A 82 14.90 2.57 14.34
N ILE A 83 15.56 1.43 14.11
CA ILE A 83 15.42 0.20 14.91
C ILE A 83 16.57 -0.02 15.90
N ASP A 84 17.71 0.66 15.71
CA ASP A 84 18.95 0.43 16.46
C ASP A 84 19.12 1.34 17.70
N GLY A 85 18.19 2.28 17.90
CA GLY A 85 18.21 3.24 19.01
C GLY A 85 19.26 4.35 18.90
N ASN A 86 20.04 4.39 17.83
CA ASN A 86 21.04 5.44 17.62
C ASN A 86 20.35 6.79 17.36
N LYS A 87 20.94 7.89 17.84
CA LYS A 87 20.41 9.26 17.62
C LYS A 87 21.25 10.00 16.60
N VAL A 88 20.99 9.74 15.32
CA VAL A 88 21.71 10.31 14.18
C VAL A 88 20.72 10.88 13.16
N GLU A 89 21.15 11.84 12.34
CA GLU A 89 20.30 12.51 11.33
C GLU A 89 20.08 11.62 10.08
N LEU A 90 19.85 10.31 10.26
CA LEU A 90 19.61 9.31 9.21
C LEU A 90 18.55 8.31 9.66
N ASP A 91 17.74 7.82 8.72
CA ASP A 91 16.80 6.73 8.98
C ASP A 91 17.49 5.37 8.85
N SER A 92 16.99 4.35 9.54
CA SER A 92 17.50 2.98 9.39
C SER A 92 16.52 1.95 9.94
N LEU A 93 15.81 1.27 9.04
CA LEU A 93 14.93 0.14 9.36
C LEU A 93 15.61 -1.23 9.17
N GLY A 94 16.95 -1.24 9.18
CA GLY A 94 17.76 -2.44 8.96
C GLY A 94 17.76 -2.88 7.50
N ASP A 95 17.88 -4.21 7.29
CA ASP A 95 18.05 -4.83 5.98
C ASP A 95 16.71 -5.14 5.28
N LEU A 96 15.72 -4.26 5.43
CA LEU A 96 14.46 -4.43 4.72
C LEU A 96 14.68 -4.31 3.21
N PRO A 97 13.98 -5.12 2.40
CA PRO A 97 14.04 -5.01 0.94
C PRO A 97 13.61 -3.61 0.48
N VAL A 98 14.21 -3.18 -0.64
CA VAL A 98 13.81 -1.94 -1.31
C VAL A 98 12.44 -2.15 -1.93
N VAL A 99 11.60 -1.11 -1.90
CA VAL A 99 10.30 -1.12 -2.59
C VAL A 99 10.53 -1.30 -4.09
N THR A 100 10.34 -2.52 -4.60
CA THR A 100 10.59 -2.85 -6.02
C THR A 100 9.33 -2.99 -6.85
N SER A 101 8.16 -3.09 -6.21
CA SER A 101 6.91 -3.44 -6.89
C SER A 101 5.72 -2.89 -6.13
N ILE A 102 5.29 -1.67 -6.49
CA ILE A 102 3.86 -1.37 -6.43
C ILE A 102 3.28 -2.25 -7.52
N ASP A 103 2.68 -3.39 -7.15
CA ASP A 103 1.95 -4.23 -8.10
C ASP A 103 0.87 -3.35 -8.74
N LEU A 104 1.19 -2.85 -9.93
CA LEU A 104 0.33 -2.04 -10.79
C LEU A 104 -0.70 -2.96 -11.49
N ASP A 105 -1.11 -4.03 -10.83
CA ASP A 105 -2.05 -5.03 -11.35
C ASP A 105 -3.49 -4.76 -10.86
N GLU A 106 -3.72 -3.78 -9.98
CA GLU A 106 -5.07 -3.45 -9.46
C GLU A 106 -5.66 -2.13 -9.98
N LEU A 107 -5.02 -1.49 -10.99
CA LEU A 107 -5.62 -0.35 -11.71
C LEU A 107 -6.21 -0.73 -13.07
N ASP A 108 -6.07 -1.98 -13.51
CA ASP A 108 -6.56 -2.45 -14.82
C ASP A 108 -7.86 -3.27 -14.73
N LEU A 109 -8.57 -3.21 -13.60
CA LEU A 109 -10.02 -3.43 -13.60
C LEU A 109 -10.72 -2.16 -14.07
N ALA A 110 -10.40 -1.73 -15.29
CA ALA A 110 -11.38 -0.99 -16.07
C ALA A 110 -12.64 -1.87 -16.11
N PRO A 111 -13.84 -1.36 -15.76
CA PRO A 111 -15.04 -2.10 -16.06
C PRO A 111 -15.07 -2.29 -17.57
N GLU A 112 -15.00 -3.55 -18.01
CA GLU A 112 -15.19 -3.91 -19.41
C GLU A 112 -16.46 -3.21 -19.93
N PRO A 113 -16.44 -2.59 -21.12
CA PRO A 113 -17.65 -2.01 -21.68
C PRO A 113 -18.65 -3.15 -21.88
N VAL A 114 -19.78 -3.08 -21.17
CA VAL A 114 -20.93 -3.96 -21.37
C VAL A 114 -21.28 -3.91 -22.85
N THR A 115 -20.82 -4.91 -23.60
CA THR A 115 -21.19 -5.15 -24.98
C THR A 115 -22.39 -6.08 -24.92
N GLU A 116 -23.56 -5.52 -24.60
CA GLU A 116 -24.83 -6.21 -24.81
C GLU A 116 -25.25 -6.03 -26.27
N GLU A 117 -24.84 -6.97 -27.11
CA GLU A 117 -25.62 -7.46 -28.26
C GLU A 117 -25.28 -8.94 -28.40
N PRO A 118 -26.24 -9.85 -28.67
CA PRO A 118 -27.30 -9.66 -29.68
C PRO A 118 -28.68 -10.27 -29.35
N GLU A 119 -29.74 -9.81 -30.01
CA GLU A 119 -30.79 -10.73 -30.49
C GLU A 119 -31.39 -10.24 -31.82
N PRO A 120 -31.60 -11.13 -32.81
CA PRO A 120 -32.06 -10.77 -34.15
C PRO A 120 -33.59 -10.64 -34.21
N THR A 121 -34.09 -9.45 -34.57
CA THR A 121 -35.51 -9.28 -34.92
C THR A 121 -35.82 -9.82 -36.32
N PRO A 122 -36.82 -10.71 -36.51
CA PRO A 122 -37.27 -11.16 -37.83
C PRO A 122 -38.02 -10.05 -38.61
N PRO A 123 -38.19 -10.21 -39.94
CA PRO A 123 -38.30 -9.09 -40.89
C PRO A 123 -39.70 -8.46 -41.00
N SER A 124 -39.68 -7.17 -41.36
CA SER A 124 -40.80 -6.26 -41.58
C SER A 124 -41.90 -6.77 -42.52
N PRO A 125 -43.18 -6.44 -42.26
CA PRO A 125 -44.19 -6.38 -43.30
C PRO A 125 -44.20 -5.01 -43.99
N ARG A 126 -44.25 -5.09 -45.31
CA ARG A 126 -44.26 -4.06 -46.34
C ARG A 126 -45.64 -3.39 -46.45
N GLY A 127 -45.65 -2.07 -46.66
CA GLY A 127 -46.74 -1.31 -47.27
C GLY A 127 -47.21 -0.12 -46.43
N SER A 128 -47.52 1.06 -46.95
CA SER A 128 -47.51 1.62 -48.30
C SER A 128 -47.63 3.15 -48.15
N LEU A 129 -47.09 3.90 -49.11
CA LEU A 129 -47.29 5.35 -49.26
C LEU A 129 -48.78 5.73 -49.26
N PRO A 130 -49.16 6.90 -48.73
CA PRO A 130 -50.28 7.65 -49.26
C PRO A 130 -49.82 8.56 -50.41
N LYS A 131 -50.60 8.54 -51.49
CA LYS A 131 -50.48 9.38 -52.69
C LYS A 131 -51.31 10.65 -52.48
N GLU A 132 -50.83 11.75 -53.06
CA GLU A 132 -51.51 13.05 -53.24
C GLU A 132 -53.03 12.99 -53.44
N SER A 133 -53.71 14.02 -52.93
CA SER A 133 -54.88 14.67 -53.54
C SER A 133 -54.92 16.13 -53.13
#